data_AF-A0A2N5DKS4-F1
#
_entry.id   AF-A0A2N5DKS4-F1
#
_cell.length_a   1.000
_cell.length_b   1.000
_cell.length_c   1.000
_cell.angle_alpha   90.00
_cell.angle_beta   90.00
_cell.angle_gamma   90.00
#
_symmetry.space_group_name_H-M   'P 1'
#
loop_
_entity.id
_entity.type
_entity.pdbx_description
1 polymer ?
#
loop_
_entity_poly.entity_id
_entity_poly.type
_entity_poly.pdbx_seq_one_letter_code
_entity_poly.pdbx_strand_id
1 'polypeptide(L)'
;MMVLLLAAQAAVVASPAGEPVLTLAEVGLHKGRWPYTGYYPDRAMRAGVSAQTTALCRVAAAEALVDCRIEAAQAVDYSFDQATLKLLAGASTDTATRGGAPTEGRSLRVSLSFTISRNGSTRVTAR
;
A
#
# COMPACT_ATOMS: atom_id res chain seq x y z
N MET A 1 11.16 18.16 -57.55
CA MET A 1 10.65 16.98 -56.81
C MET A 1 11.40 16.92 -55.48
N MET A 2 10.83 17.49 -54.40
CA MET A 2 11.46 17.57 -53.08
C MET A 2 10.66 16.68 -52.13
N VAL A 3 11.31 15.64 -51.61
CA VAL A 3 10.71 14.61 -50.76
C VAL A 3 10.57 15.16 -49.34
N LEU A 4 9.32 15.31 -48.87
CA LEU A 4 9.02 15.53 -47.45
C LEU A 4 9.35 14.25 -46.68
N LEU A 5 10.36 14.30 -45.83
CA LEU A 5 10.60 13.28 -44.80
C LEU A 5 9.71 13.57 -43.59
N LEU A 6 8.59 12.85 -43.48
CA LEU A 6 7.87 12.71 -42.21
C LEU A 6 8.71 11.82 -41.29
N ALA A 7 9.41 12.42 -40.32
CA ALA A 7 9.97 11.68 -39.21
C ALA A 7 8.84 11.29 -38.24
N ALA A 8 8.47 10.01 -38.23
CA ALA A 8 7.60 9.44 -37.21
C ALA A 8 8.36 9.42 -35.87
N GLN A 9 7.90 10.20 -34.90
CA GLN A 9 8.46 10.17 -33.55
C GLN A 9 7.85 9.01 -32.78
N ALA A 10 8.65 7.97 -32.53
CA ALA A 10 8.31 6.95 -31.55
C ALA A 10 8.30 7.58 -30.16
N ALA A 11 7.16 7.58 -29.48
CA ALA A 11 7.09 7.94 -28.07
C ALA A 11 7.88 6.91 -27.27
N VAL A 12 9.06 7.29 -26.77
CA VAL A 12 9.79 6.50 -25.78
C VAL A 12 8.98 6.57 -24.50
N VAL A 13 8.15 5.57 -24.25
CA VAL A 13 7.53 5.37 -22.94
C VAL A 13 8.60 4.80 -22.03
N ALA A 14 9.47 5.67 -21.50
CA ALA A 14 10.32 5.30 -20.39
C ALA A 14 9.40 5.00 -19.21
N SER A 15 9.21 3.72 -18.86
CA SER A 15 8.66 3.38 -17.54
C SER A 15 9.49 4.14 -16.50
N PRO A 16 8.87 4.89 -15.60
CA PRO A 16 9.61 5.81 -14.76
C PRO A 16 10.30 5.02 -13.64
N ALA A 17 11.54 4.60 -13.90
CA ALA A 17 12.47 4.16 -12.86
C ALA A 17 12.87 5.30 -11.89
N GLY A 18 12.20 6.46 -11.95
CA GLY A 18 12.40 7.62 -11.10
C GLY A 18 11.12 8.21 -10.50
N GLU A 19 9.96 7.58 -10.68
CA GLU A 19 8.76 8.06 -9.97
C GLU A 19 8.87 7.71 -8.48
N PRO A 20 8.64 8.68 -7.58
CA PRO A 20 8.75 8.41 -6.15
C PRO A 20 7.72 7.36 -5.74
N VAL A 21 8.15 6.48 -4.83
CA VAL A 21 7.26 5.51 -4.16
C VAL A 21 6.11 6.28 -3.52
N LEU A 22 4.88 5.95 -3.90
CA LEU A 22 3.68 6.54 -3.32
C LEU A 22 3.61 6.26 -1.83
N THR A 23 3.05 7.21 -1.10
CA THR A 23 2.75 7.08 0.32
C THR A 23 1.26 7.23 0.57
N LEU A 24 0.79 6.78 1.74
CA LEU A 24 -0.57 7.03 2.20
C LEU A 24 -0.86 8.53 2.43
N ALA A 25 0.19 9.36 2.46
CA ALA A 25 0.10 10.81 2.45
C ALA A 25 -0.14 11.39 1.05
N GLU A 26 -0.21 10.59 -0.01
CA GLU A 26 -0.49 11.04 -1.37
C GLU A 26 -1.73 10.37 -1.97
N VAL A 27 -2.05 9.16 -1.52
CA VAL A 27 -3.15 8.36 -2.04
C VAL A 27 -3.88 7.62 -0.92
N GLY A 28 -5.19 7.44 -1.05
CA GLY A 28 -6.02 6.71 -0.12
C GLY A 28 -5.84 5.19 -0.22
N LEU A 29 -5.96 4.50 0.92
CA LEU A 29 -6.01 3.04 0.99
C LEU A 29 -7.43 2.58 1.28
N HIS A 30 -8.00 1.81 0.35
CA HIS A 30 -9.36 1.33 0.42
C HIS A 30 -9.39 -0.14 0.83
N LYS A 31 -10.04 -0.43 1.95
CA LYS A 31 -10.32 -1.79 2.38
C LYS A 31 -11.55 -1.83 3.30
N GLY A 32 -12.72 -2.07 2.72
CA GLY A 32 -13.97 -2.11 3.50
C GLY A 32 -14.15 -0.87 4.38
N ARG A 33 -14.78 -1.04 5.55
CA ARG A 33 -14.99 0.06 6.51
C ARG A 33 -13.76 0.25 7.41
N TRP A 34 -13.30 1.50 7.54
CA TRP A 34 -12.24 1.90 8.47
C TRP A 34 -12.80 2.10 9.90
N PRO A 35 -12.07 1.73 10.97
CA PRO A 35 -10.79 1.02 10.99
C PRO A 35 -10.94 -0.47 10.64
N TYR A 36 -9.85 -1.09 10.18
CA TYR A 36 -9.90 -2.49 9.74
C TYR A 36 -10.01 -3.44 10.95
N THR A 37 -11.04 -4.28 10.94
CA THR A 37 -11.32 -5.27 12.00
C THR A 37 -11.00 -6.69 11.52
N GLY A 38 -10.72 -7.62 12.44
CA GLY A 38 -10.46 -9.03 12.10
C GLY A 38 -9.06 -9.33 11.57
N TYR A 39 -8.16 -8.36 11.55
CA TYR A 39 -6.75 -8.53 11.15
C TYR A 39 -5.77 -8.48 12.32
N TYR A 40 -6.24 -8.21 13.55
CA TYR A 40 -5.35 -8.15 14.71
C TYR A 40 -4.91 -9.58 15.10
N PRO A 41 -3.61 -9.86 15.30
CA PRO A 41 -3.17 -11.21 15.67
C PRO A 41 -3.64 -11.64 17.07
N ASP A 42 -4.16 -12.87 17.19
CA ASP A 42 -4.69 -13.40 18.46
C ASP A 42 -3.65 -13.43 19.59
N ARG A 43 -2.40 -13.75 19.26
CA ARG A 43 -1.29 -13.75 20.23
C ARG A 43 -1.02 -12.33 20.75
N ALA A 44 -0.98 -11.34 19.85
CA ALA A 44 -0.78 -9.94 20.20
C ALA A 44 -1.93 -9.41 21.07
N MET A 45 -3.16 -9.75 20.71
CA MET A 45 -4.35 -9.33 21.42
C MET A 45 -4.33 -9.84 22.87
N ARG A 46 -4.02 -11.12 23.07
CA ARG A 46 -3.91 -11.71 24.42
C ARG A 46 -2.74 -11.14 25.23
N ALA A 47 -1.66 -10.74 24.57
CA ALA A 47 -0.49 -10.17 25.23
C ALA A 47 -0.56 -8.63 25.41
N GLY A 48 -1.60 -7.96 24.89
CA GLY A 48 -1.71 -6.50 24.96
C GLY A 48 -0.66 -5.75 24.14
N VAL A 49 -0.08 -6.37 23.10
CA VAL A 49 1.05 -5.83 22.35
C VAL A 49 0.57 -5.05 21.13
N SER A 50 0.91 -3.76 21.07
CA SER A 50 0.73 -2.94 19.86
C SER A 50 2.00 -2.93 19.01
N ALA A 51 1.86 -2.73 17.70
CA ALA A 51 3.00 -2.69 16.78
C ALA A 51 2.70 -1.87 15.53
N GLN A 52 3.76 -1.55 14.79
CA GLN A 52 3.66 -1.02 13.44
C GLN A 52 4.37 -1.92 12.43
N THR A 53 3.85 -1.92 11.21
CA THR A 53 4.46 -2.60 10.07
C THR A 53 4.39 -1.71 8.84
N THR A 54 5.38 -1.83 7.97
CA THR A 54 5.43 -1.15 6.68
C THR A 54 5.60 -2.20 5.58
N ALA A 55 4.73 -2.13 4.58
CA ALA A 55 4.79 -2.95 3.38
C ALA A 55 5.01 -2.09 2.14
N LEU A 56 5.67 -2.65 1.13
CA LEU A 56 5.71 -2.09 -0.21
C LEU A 56 4.89 -2.97 -1.15
N CYS A 57 3.90 -2.38 -1.79
CA CYS A 57 3.04 -3.01 -2.78
C CYS A 57 3.24 -2.38 -4.15
N ARG A 58 2.88 -3.10 -5.21
CA ARG A 58 2.71 -2.55 -6.55
C ARG A 58 1.22 -2.26 -6.78
N VAL A 59 0.91 -1.13 -7.38
CA VAL A 59 -0.45 -0.80 -7.82
C VAL A 59 -0.67 -1.45 -9.18
N ALA A 60 -1.58 -2.41 -9.26
CA ALA A 60 -2.01 -3.03 -10.50
C ALA A 60 -3.15 -2.23 -11.16
N ALA A 61 -3.61 -2.70 -12.33
CA ALA A 61 -4.84 -2.24 -12.94
C ALA A 61 -6.03 -2.40 -11.97
N ALA A 62 -7.08 -1.59 -12.17
CA ALA A 62 -8.24 -1.51 -11.27
C ALA A 62 -7.87 -1.18 -9.81
N GLU A 63 -6.76 -0.45 -9.62
CA GLU A 63 -6.31 0.09 -8.33
C GLU A 63 -5.94 -0.97 -7.28
N ALA A 64 -5.85 -2.24 -7.65
CA ALA A 64 -5.57 -3.33 -6.73
C ALA A 64 -4.11 -3.29 -6.25
N LEU A 65 -3.88 -3.62 -4.97
CA LEU A 65 -2.53 -3.80 -4.44
C LEU A 65 -2.07 -5.24 -4.66
N VAL A 66 -0.96 -5.41 -5.35
CA VAL A 66 -0.32 -6.70 -5.63
C VAL A 66 1.15 -6.67 -5.23
N ASP A 67 1.80 -7.84 -5.24
CA ASP A 67 3.24 -7.97 -4.97
C ASP A 67 3.68 -7.32 -3.65
N CYS A 68 2.78 -7.30 -2.66
CA CYS A 68 3.05 -6.70 -1.36
C CYS A 68 4.09 -7.50 -0.58
N ARG A 69 5.14 -6.81 -0.12
CA ARG A 69 6.19 -7.38 0.74
C ARG A 69 6.42 -6.50 1.96
N ILE A 70 6.81 -7.10 3.07
CA ILE A 70 7.13 -6.37 4.29
C ILE A 70 8.52 -5.74 4.17
N GLU A 71 8.60 -4.42 4.34
CA GLU A 71 9.88 -3.68 4.43
C GLU A 71 10.32 -3.52 5.89
N ALA A 72 9.36 -3.39 6.82
CA ALA A 72 9.63 -3.29 8.25
C ALA A 72 8.48 -3.87 9.07
N ALA A 73 8.80 -4.55 10.16
CA ALA A 73 7.81 -5.02 11.13
C ALA A 73 8.38 -4.94 12.54
N GLN A 74 7.58 -4.44 13.48
CA GLN A 74 7.88 -4.51 14.90
C GLN A 74 7.24 -5.76 15.52
N ALA A 75 7.76 -6.18 16.68
CA ALA A 75 7.22 -7.30 17.45
C ALA A 75 7.01 -8.55 16.57
N VAL A 76 8.05 -8.95 15.84
CA VAL A 76 8.02 -9.99 14.80
C VAL A 76 7.46 -11.33 15.29
N ASP A 77 7.59 -11.64 16.59
CA ASP A 77 7.04 -12.86 17.20
C ASP A 77 5.50 -12.89 17.30
N TYR A 78 4.82 -11.82 16.88
CA TYR A 78 3.38 -11.64 17.03
C TYR A 78 2.61 -11.63 15.70
N SER A 79 3.25 -11.97 14.58
CA SER A 79 2.61 -12.18 13.27
C SER A 79 1.91 -10.95 12.67
N PHE A 80 2.37 -9.74 13.02
CA PHE A 80 1.84 -8.50 12.44
C PHE A 80 2.15 -8.38 10.94
N ASP A 81 3.27 -8.93 10.50
CA ASP A 81 3.67 -9.06 9.10
C ASP A 81 2.62 -9.82 8.27
N GLN A 82 2.22 -11.01 8.73
CA GLN A 82 1.22 -11.84 8.08
C GLN A 82 -0.16 -11.18 8.09
N ALA A 83 -0.54 -10.56 9.22
CA ALA A 83 -1.76 -9.78 9.33
C ALA A 83 -1.82 -8.64 8.32
N THR A 84 -0.72 -7.92 8.15
CA THR A 84 -0.58 -6.84 7.17
C THR A 84 -0.74 -7.36 5.74
N LEU A 85 -0.04 -8.44 5.37
CA LEU A 85 -0.18 -9.02 4.03
C LEU A 85 -1.61 -9.50 3.75
N LYS A 86 -2.26 -10.13 4.74
CA LYS A 86 -3.66 -10.57 4.64
C LYS A 86 -4.64 -9.39 4.43
N LEU A 87 -4.38 -8.26 5.08
CA LEU A 87 -5.18 -7.05 4.92
C LEU A 87 -5.02 -6.47 3.51
N LEU A 88 -3.77 -6.35 3.06
CA LEU A 88 -3.44 -5.72 1.77
C LEU A 88 -3.83 -6.57 0.56
N ALA A 89 -3.90 -7.90 0.70
CA ALA A 89 -4.31 -8.81 -0.38
C ALA A 89 -5.72 -8.54 -0.95
N GLY A 90 -6.57 -7.81 -0.22
CA GLY A 90 -7.88 -7.41 -0.71
C GLY A 90 -8.11 -5.90 -0.63
N ALA A 91 -7.03 -5.11 -0.62
CA ALA A 91 -7.07 -3.66 -0.58
C ALA A 91 -6.84 -3.06 -1.98
N SER A 92 -7.34 -1.86 -2.18
CA SER A 92 -7.11 -1.05 -3.37
C SER A 92 -6.68 0.37 -2.98
N THR A 93 -6.35 1.19 -3.96
CA THR A 93 -5.92 2.59 -3.81
C THR A 93 -6.77 3.52 -4.69
N ASP A 94 -6.56 4.83 -4.68
CA ASP A 94 -7.18 5.71 -5.69
C ASP A 94 -6.45 5.59 -7.05
N THR A 95 -7.17 5.77 -8.18
CA THR A 95 -6.61 5.82 -9.54
C THR A 95 -5.56 6.91 -9.74
N ALA A 96 -5.67 8.00 -8.98
CA ALA A 96 -4.77 9.15 -9.04
C ALA A 96 -4.41 9.62 -7.64
N THR A 97 -3.19 10.14 -7.48
CA THR A 97 -2.79 10.82 -6.25
C THR A 97 -3.64 12.06 -6.04
N ARG A 98 -3.60 12.62 -4.83
CA ARG A 98 -4.22 13.93 -4.54
C ARG A 98 -3.69 15.07 -5.41
N GLY A 99 -2.50 14.91 -6.01
CA GLY A 99 -1.94 15.86 -6.97
C GLY A 99 -2.35 15.60 -8.43
N GLY A 100 -3.18 14.60 -8.70
CA GLY A 100 -3.68 14.25 -10.03
C GLY A 100 -2.77 13.33 -10.86
N ALA A 101 -1.65 12.87 -10.30
CA ALA A 101 -0.77 11.92 -11.00
C ALA A 101 -1.35 10.50 -10.96
N PRO A 102 -1.24 9.70 -12.03
CA PRO A 102 -1.72 8.31 -12.02
C PRO A 102 -0.97 7.47 -10.98
N THR A 103 -1.66 6.47 -10.41
CA THR A 103 -1.07 5.54 -9.44
C THR A 103 -0.74 4.17 -10.01
N GLU A 104 -1.39 3.77 -11.10
CA GLU A 104 -1.18 2.46 -11.73
C GLU A 104 0.30 2.26 -12.12
N GLY A 105 0.82 1.05 -11.87
CA GLY A 105 2.20 0.68 -12.16
C GLY A 105 3.22 1.15 -11.12
N ARG A 106 2.84 2.09 -10.24
CA ARG A 106 3.73 2.62 -9.20
C ARG A 106 3.80 1.69 -8.00
N SER A 107 4.86 1.88 -7.21
CA SER A 107 4.96 1.26 -5.90
C SER A 107 4.30 2.13 -4.84
N LEU A 108 3.55 1.53 -3.92
CA LEU A 108 2.91 2.17 -2.78
C LEU A 108 3.46 1.60 -1.47
N ARG A 109 4.01 2.48 -0.64
CA ARG A 109 4.42 2.15 0.73
C ARG A 109 3.25 2.34 1.68
N VAL A 110 2.86 1.25 2.33
CA VAL A 110 1.72 1.19 3.24
C VAL A 110 2.21 0.93 4.65
N SER A 111 2.06 1.91 5.54
CA SER A 111 2.34 1.77 6.96
C SER A 111 1.04 1.51 7.73
N LEU A 112 0.98 0.41 8.47
CA LEU A 112 -0.16 0.05 9.32
C LEU A 112 0.23 0.12 10.79
N SER A 113 -0.68 0.65 11.60
CA SER A 113 -0.58 0.69 13.06
C SER A 113 -1.63 -0.23 13.67
N PHE A 114 -1.17 -1.20 14.45
CA PHE A 114 -1.99 -2.11 15.23
C PHE A 114 -1.99 -1.63 16.68
N THR A 115 -3.12 -1.12 17.15
CA THR A 115 -3.26 -0.58 18.51
C THR A 115 -4.28 -1.37 19.29
N ILE A 116 -3.95 -1.71 20.54
CA ILE A 116 -4.90 -2.25 21.52
C ILE A 116 -5.06 -1.26 22.66
N SER A 117 -6.30 -0.99 23.05
CA SER A 117 -6.63 -0.10 24.16
C SER A 117 -6.73 -0.88 25.47
N ARG A 118 -6.69 -0.17 26.62
CA ARG A 118 -6.79 -0.79 27.95
C ARG A 118 -8.06 -1.62 28.17
N ASN A 119 -9.14 -1.31 27.44
CA ASN A 119 -10.39 -2.06 27.47
C ASN A 119 -10.40 -3.31 26.55
N GLY A 120 -9.26 -3.67 25.96
CA GLY A 120 -9.13 -4.82 25.05
C GLY A 120 -9.58 -4.57 23.61
N SER A 121 -10.10 -3.38 23.29
CA SER A 121 -10.48 -3.06 21.91
C SER A 121 -9.24 -2.92 21.00
N THR A 122 -9.27 -3.63 19.87
CA THR A 122 -8.21 -3.61 18.85
C THR A 122 -8.59 -2.74 17.67
N ARG A 123 -7.61 -2.05 17.09
CA ARG A 123 -7.77 -1.22 15.91
C ARG A 123 -6.57 -1.38 14.99
N VAL A 124 -6.82 -1.45 13.68
CA VAL A 124 -5.80 -1.39 12.64
C VAL A 124 -6.06 -0.17 11.77
N THR A 125 -5.07 0.71 11.63
CA THR A 125 -5.17 1.95 10.86
C THR A 125 -3.99 2.12 9.91
N ALA A 126 -4.27 2.53 8.67
CA ALA A 126 -3.27 3.11 7.78
C ALA A 126 -2.72 4.42 8.38
N ARG A 127 -1.41 4.67 8.18
CA ARG A 127 -0.65 5.82 8.69
C ARG A 127 -0.07 6.64 7.57
#